data_AF-A0A932TUW1-F1
#
_entry.id   AF-A0A932TUW1-F1
#
_cell.length_a   1.000
_cell.length_b   1.000
_cell.length_c   1.000
_cell.angle_alpha   90.00
_cell.angle_beta   90.00
_cell.angle_gamma   90.00
#
_symmetry.space_group_name_H-M   'P 1'
#
loop_
_entity.id
_entity.type
_entity.pdbx_description
1 polymer ?
#
loop_
_entity_poly.entity_id
_entity_poly.type
_entity_poly.pdbx_seq_one_letter_code
_entity_poly.pdbx_strand_id
1 'polypeptide(L)' 'MNTLVVCAAASGTTFAAEAEEAPRLEVGDCAPDFRASASDGKEYTLAQFRGRSAVVIAWYPRAMTGG' A
#
# COMPACT_ATOMS: atom_id res chain seq x y z
N MET A 1 -44.46 -8.28 27.23
CA MET A 1 -44.00 -8.59 28.60
C MET A 1 -42.75 -9.44 28.45
N ASN A 2 -41.60 -8.91 28.86
CA ASN A 2 -40.24 -9.41 28.59
C ASN A 2 -40.01 -10.89 28.87
N THR A 3 -39.18 -11.54 28.04
CA THR A 3 -38.07 -12.38 28.52
C THR A 3 -36.92 -12.34 27.51
N LEU A 4 -35.78 -11.81 27.95
CA LEU A 4 -34.48 -11.86 27.28
C LEU A 4 -33.96 -13.30 27.27
N VAL A 5 -33.49 -13.77 26.12
CA VAL A 5 -32.67 -14.99 26.03
C VAL A 5 -31.46 -14.71 25.13
N VAL A 6 -30.32 -14.56 25.81
CA VAL A 6 -29.01 -15.15 25.55
C VAL A 6 -28.26 -14.75 24.27
N CYS A 7 -27.12 -14.09 24.51
CA CYS A 7 -25.98 -13.98 23.61
C CYS A 7 -25.56 -15.36 23.08
N ALA A 8 -25.79 -15.63 21.80
CA ALA A 8 -25.08 -16.66 21.08
C ALA A 8 -23.75 -16.07 20.61
N ALA A 9 -22.66 -16.49 21.24
CA ALA A 9 -21.31 -16.25 20.77
C ALA A 9 -21.14 -16.90 19.39
N ALA A 10 -21.30 -16.11 18.32
CA ALA A 10 -20.88 -16.51 17.00
C ALA A 10 -19.35 -16.44 16.96
N SER A 11 -18.74 -17.62 16.91
CA SER A 11 -17.32 -17.92 16.75
C SER A 11 -16.56 -16.83 15.99
N GLY A 12 -15.48 -16.34 16.61
CA GLY A 12 -14.60 -15.36 15.99
C GLY A 12 -14.05 -15.86 14.66
N THR A 13 -14.54 -15.31 13.56
CA THR A 13 -13.87 -15.39 12.27
C THR A 13 -12.61 -14.55 12.39
N THR A 14 -11.46 -15.18 12.58
CA THR A 14 -10.17 -14.53 12.41
C THR A 14 -10.07 -14.13 10.94
N PHE A 15 -10.08 -12.82 10.65
CA PHE A 15 -9.60 -12.31 9.37
C PHE A 15 -8.08 -12.57 9.36
N ALA A 16 -7.66 -13.69 8.80
CA ALA A 16 -6.28 -13.85 8.38
C ALA A 16 -6.07 -12.92 7.19
N ALA A 17 -5.30 -11.85 7.40
CA ALA A 17 -4.79 -11.06 6.28
C ALA A 17 -3.79 -11.94 5.53
N GLU A 18 -4.23 -12.59 4.46
CA GLU A 18 -3.31 -13.15 3.47
C GLU A 18 -2.52 -11.98 2.89
N ALA A 19 -1.23 -11.94 3.22
CA ALA A 19 -0.31 -11.03 2.56
C ALA A 19 -0.22 -11.50 1.11
N GLU A 20 -0.92 -10.81 0.21
CA GLU A 20 -0.75 -11.01 -1.22
C GLU A 20 0.71 -10.70 -1.55
N GLU A 21 1.45 -11.71 -2.01
CA GLU A 21 2.86 -11.55 -2.38
C GLU A 21 2.92 -10.63 -3.60
N ALA A 22 3.42 -9.41 -3.39
CA ALA A 22 3.58 -8.45 -4.48
C ALA A 22 4.46 -9.07 -5.58
N PRO A 23 4.10 -8.90 -6.87
CA PRO A 23 4.88 -9.44 -7.96
C PRO A 23 6.32 -8.94 -7.87
N ARG A 24 7.27 -9.88 -7.91
CA ARG A 24 8.70 -9.57 -7.95
C ARG A 24 9.01 -8.91 -9.29
N LEU A 25 9.62 -7.72 -9.23
CA LEU A 25 10.10 -7.00 -10.40
C LEU A 25 11.46 -7.54 -10.83
N GLU A 26 11.63 -7.77 -12.13
CA GLU A 26 12.90 -8.11 -12.76
C GLU A 26 13.43 -6.98 -13.63
N VAL A 27 14.71 -7.05 -14.02
CA VAL A 27 15.32 -6.05 -14.89
C VAL A 27 14.71 -6.15 -16.28
N GLY A 28 14.23 -5.02 -16.80
CA GLY A 28 13.57 -4.95 -18.11
C GLY A 28 12.05 -4.96 -18.04
N ASP A 29 11.47 -5.29 -16.87
CA ASP A 29 10.04 -5.18 -16.68
C ASP A 29 9.56 -3.74 -16.81
N CYS A 30 8.37 -3.59 -17.38
CA CYS A 30 7.69 -2.30 -17.37
C CYS A 30 7.31 -1.97 -15.93
N ALA A 31 7.81 -0.83 -15.42
CA ALA A 31 7.48 -0.37 -14.09
C ALA A 31 5.95 -0.20 -13.92
N PRO A 32 5.33 -0.81 -12.88
CA PRO A 32 3.92 -0.62 -12.58
C PRO A 32 3.59 0.86 -12.36
N ASP A 33 2.40 1.28 -12.78
CA ASP A 33 1.96 2.64 -12.54
C ASP A 33 1.71 2.85 -11.04
N PHE A 34 2.09 4.02 -10.54
CA PHE A 34 1.85 4.41 -9.15
C PHE A 34 1.50 5.90 -9.08
N ARG A 35 0.86 6.28 -7.97
CA ARG A 35 0.54 7.66 -7.63
C ARG A 35 1.11 7.97 -6.26
N ALA A 36 1.76 9.12 -6.11
CA ALA A 36 2.40 9.52 -4.87
C ALA A 36 2.10 10.98 -4.55
N SER A 37 1.67 11.22 -3.32
CA SER A 37 1.59 12.56 -2.75
C SER A 37 2.99 13.02 -2.33
N ALA A 38 3.41 14.18 -2.81
CA ALA A 38 4.71 14.75 -2.50
C ALA A 38 4.63 15.81 -1.40
N SER A 39 5.77 16.13 -0.80
CA SER A 39 5.88 17.14 0.26
C SER A 39 5.59 18.57 -0.21
N ASP A 40 5.51 18.81 -1.52
CA ASP A 40 5.11 20.09 -2.10
C ASP A 40 3.58 20.22 -2.25
N GLY A 41 2.82 19.24 -1.77
CA GLY A 41 1.36 19.20 -1.84
C GLY A 41 0.80 18.77 -3.20
N LYS A 42 1.64 18.36 -4.15
CA LYS A 42 1.19 17.84 -5.45
C LYS A 42 1.09 16.31 -5.46
N GLU A 43 0.29 15.80 -6.38
CA GLU A 43 0.25 14.39 -6.73
C GLU A 43 1.05 14.15 -8.01
N TYR A 44 1.88 13.12 -8.00
CA TYR A 44 2.65 12.67 -9.16
C TYR A 44 2.24 11.26 -9.55
N THR A 45 2.18 11.00 -10.86
CA THR A 45 1.98 9.64 -11.39
C THR A 45 3.14 9.25 -12.28
N LEU A 46 3.49 7.95 -12.32
CA LEU A 46 4.61 7.47 -13.14
C LEU A 46 4.38 7.78 -14.63
N ALA A 47 3.13 7.72 -15.09
CA ALA A 47 2.73 8.06 -16.46
C ALA A 47 3.19 9.47 -16.91
N GLN A 48 3.28 10.46 -16.02
CA GLN A 48 3.68 11.84 -16.35
C GLN A 48 5.14 11.95 -16.86
N PHE A 49 5.97 10.96 -16.53
CA PHE A 49 7.41 10.95 -16.82
C PHE A 49 7.80 10.00 -17.95
N ARG A 50 6.89 9.12 -18.41
CA ARG A 50 7.17 8.16 -19.49
C ARG A 50 7.67 8.87 -20.75
N GLY A 51 8.81 8.42 -21.27
CA GLY A 51 9.44 8.98 -22.48
C GLY A 51 10.01 10.39 -22.32
N ARG A 52 9.97 10.97 -21.12
CA ARG A 52 10.42 12.35 -20.84
C ARG A 52 11.65 12.37 -19.95
N SER A 53 11.64 11.58 -18.87
CA SER A 53 12.71 11.53 -17.89
C SER A 53 12.84 10.14 -17.28
N ALA A 54 14.06 9.76 -16.87
CA ALA A 54 14.25 8.62 -15.99
C ALA A 54 13.69 8.93 -14.58
N VAL A 55 13.17 7.90 -13.91
CA VAL A 55 12.62 7.98 -12.55
C VAL A 55 13.34 6.95 -11.68
N VAL A 56 13.74 7.35 -10.47
CA VAL A 56 14.40 6.47 -9.49
C VAL A 56 13.55 6.45 -8.22
N ILE A 57 13.23 5.25 -7.73
CA ILE A 57 12.55 5.06 -6.44
C ILE A 57 13.62 4.72 -5.40
N ALA A 58 13.73 5.56 -4.37
CA ALA A 58 14.55 5.31 -3.20
C ALA A 58 13.71 5.55 -1.94
N TRP A 59 13.87 4.70 -0.94
CA TRP A 59 13.11 4.79 0.31
C TRP A 59 14.01 4.57 1.52
N TYR A 60 13.55 5.08 2.66
CA TYR A 60 14.12 4.85 3.97
C TYR A 60 12.97 4.65 4.97
N PRO A 61 13.20 4.00 6.13
CA PRO A 61 12.10 3.61 7.03
C PRO A 61 11.31 4.78 7.61
N ARG A 62 12.00 5.88 7.96
CA ARG A 62 11.38 7.04 8.60
C ARG A 62 12.16 8.33 8.41
N ALA A 63 11.43 9.42 8.15
CA ALA A 63 12.03 10.73 7.93
C ALA A 63 12.57 11.32 9.24
N MET A 64 13.56 12.20 9.15
CA MET A 64 14.11 12.94 10.29
C MET A 64 14.67 12.04 11.40
N THR A 65 15.26 10.91 11.04
CA THR A 65 15.95 10.01 11.97
C THR A 65 17.45 9.95 11.65
N GLY A 66 18.28 9.73 12.67
CA GLY A 66 19.70 9.40 12.50
C GLY A 66 19.86 7.94 12.09
N GLY A 67 20.85 7.65 11.24
CA GLY A 67 21.16 6.31 10.73
C GLY A 67 21.83 5.40 11.75
#